data_AF-A0A8C9LER1-F1
#
_entry.id   AF-A0A8C9LER1-F1
#
_cell.length_a   1.000
_cell.length_b   1.000
_cell.length_c   1.000
_cell.angle_alpha   90.00
_cell.angle_beta   90.00
_cell.angle_gamma   90.00
#
_symmetry.space_group_name_H-M   'P 1'
#
loop_
_entity.id
_entity.type
_entity.pdbx_description
1 polymer ?
#
loop_
_entity_poly.entity_id
_entity_poly.type
_entity_poly.pdbx_seq_one_letter_code
_entity_poly.pdbx_strand_id
1 'polypeptide(L)'
;MEFAELIKTPRADNVVLHRPFHPTVEGTLCLTGHHLIFSSRRQDNEEELWLLHSNIDSIEKRFVGSVGTIVIKCKDLRIIQLDIPGMEECLNIAIPHCG
;
A
#
# COMPACT_ATOMS: atom_id res chain seq x y z
N MET A 1 13.04 6.12 17.06
CA MET A 1 12.02 5.06 16.95
C MET A 1 12.11 4.54 15.54
N GLU A 2 12.39 3.25 15.37
CA GLU A 2 12.47 2.67 14.02
C GLU A 2 11.03 2.48 13.51
N PHE A 3 10.73 2.92 12.29
CA PHE A 3 9.37 2.85 11.73
C PHE A 3 8.81 1.41 11.74
N ALA A 4 9.69 0.41 11.66
CA ALA A 4 9.35 -1.01 11.78
C ALA A 4 8.57 -1.35 13.05
N GLU A 5 8.80 -0.63 14.16
CA GLU A 5 8.12 -0.84 15.45
C GLU A 5 6.63 -0.42 15.42
N LEU A 6 6.23 0.40 14.44
CA LEU A 6 4.86 0.87 14.29
C LEU A 6 4.01 -0.02 13.36
N ILE A 7 4.64 -0.95 12.65
CA ILE A 7 3.98 -1.84 11.69
C ILE A 7 3.28 -2.98 12.43
N LYS A 8 1.97 -2.86 12.62
CA LYS A 8 1.15 -3.89 13.26
C LYS A 8 0.75 -5.01 12.31
N THR A 9 0.50 -4.67 11.05
CA THR A 9 0.18 -5.61 9.97
C THR A 9 1.27 -5.52 8.90
N PRO A 10 2.33 -6.35 9.00
CA PRO A 10 3.46 -6.28 8.07
C PRO A 10 3.15 -6.87 6.70
N ARG A 11 2.03 -7.58 6.56
CA ARG A 11 1.59 -8.21 5.32
C ARG A 11 0.06 -8.20 5.24
N ALA A 12 -0.47 -7.86 4.07
CA ALA A 12 -1.89 -7.97 3.73
C ALA A 12 -2.02 -8.67 2.37
N ASP A 13 -2.86 -9.69 2.29
CA ASP A 13 -3.13 -10.43 1.05
C ASP A 13 -4.43 -9.93 0.40
N ASN A 14 -4.64 -10.27 -0.88
CA ASN A 14 -5.80 -9.86 -1.68
C ASN A 14 -5.96 -8.32 -1.75
N VAL A 15 -4.84 -7.60 -1.78
CA VAL A 15 -4.80 -6.15 -1.96
C VAL A 15 -4.98 -5.84 -3.43
N VAL A 16 -5.82 -4.85 -3.77
CA VAL A 16 -6.01 -4.40 -5.16
C VAL A 16 -5.27 -3.10 -5.39
N LEU A 17 -4.31 -3.12 -6.31
CA LEU A 17 -3.55 -1.97 -6.78
C LEU A 17 -4.24 -1.30 -7.96
N HIS A 18 -4.47 0.00 -7.83
CA HIS A 18 -4.95 0.89 -8.88
C HIS A 18 -3.86 1.89 -9.26
N ARG A 19 -3.59 1.99 -10.57
CA ARG A 19 -2.65 2.95 -11.14
C ARG A 19 -3.29 3.64 -12.35
N PRO A 20 -3.02 4.94 -12.58
CA PRO A 20 -3.49 5.62 -13.78
C PRO A 20 -3.09 4.86 -15.05
N PHE A 21 -4.02 4.65 -15.97
CA PHE A 21 -3.79 4.03 -17.29
C PHE A 21 -3.34 2.56 -17.28
N HIS A 22 -3.39 1.87 -16.14
CA HIS A 22 -3.11 0.44 -16.04
C HIS A 22 -4.35 -0.33 -15.56
N PRO A 23 -4.50 -1.62 -15.94
CA PRO A 23 -5.51 -2.47 -15.34
C PRO A 23 -5.26 -2.62 -13.83
N THR A 24 -6.33 -2.88 -13.08
CA THR A 24 -6.25 -3.17 -11.66
C THR A 24 -5.61 -4.53 -11.44
N VAL A 25 -4.76 -4.63 -10.41
CA VAL A 25 -3.99 -5.84 -10.12
C VAL A 25 -4.22 -6.26 -8.68
N GLU A 26 -4.62 -7.51 -8.46
CA GLU A 26 -4.68 -8.10 -7.12
C GLU A 26 -3.34 -8.74 -6.76
N GLY A 27 -2.94 -8.64 -5.50
CA GLY A 27 -1.67 -9.18 -5.01
C GLY A 27 -1.50 -9.09 -3.50
N THR A 28 -0.25 -9.25 -3.07
CA THR A 28 0.16 -9.14 -1.66
C THR A 28 0.90 -7.83 -1.42
N LEU A 29 0.53 -7.13 -0.37
CA LEU A 29 1.24 -5.97 0.17
C LEU A 29 2.11 -6.39 1.36
N CYS A 30 3.37 -5.97 1.37
CA CYS A 30 4.32 -6.19 2.45
C CYS A 30 4.91 -4.84 2.88
N LEU A 31 5.02 -4.62 4.19
CA LEU A 31 5.63 -3.46 4.79
C LEU A 31 6.92 -3.85 5.49
N THR A 32 7.96 -3.05 5.28
CA THR A 32 9.25 -3.16 5.96
C THR A 32 9.54 -1.84 6.66
N GLY A 33 10.67 -1.71 7.38
CA GLY A 33 11.04 -0.41 7.96
C GLY A 33 11.21 0.72 6.92
N HIS A 34 11.53 0.39 5.67
CA HIS A 34 11.92 1.36 4.63
C HIS A 34 11.01 1.38 3.40
N HIS A 35 10.37 0.26 3.11
CA HIS A 35 9.63 0.06 1.87
C HIS A 35 8.23 -0.47 2.13
N LEU A 36 7.30 0.01 1.31
CA LEU A 36 6.05 -0.63 0.99
C LEU A 36 6.25 -1.38 -0.34
N ILE A 37 5.98 -2.68 -0.34
CA ILE A 37 6.20 -3.57 -1.49
C ILE A 37 4.87 -4.24 -1.83
N PHE A 38 4.47 -4.19 -3.09
CA PHE A 38 3.34 -4.94 -3.61
C PHE A 38 3.82 -5.89 -4.70
N SER A 39 3.26 -7.11 -4.73
CA SER A 39 3.56 -8.11 -5.75
C SER A 39 2.28 -8.83 -6.18
N SER A 40 2.02 -8.89 -7.49
CA SER A 40 0.86 -9.59 -8.06
C SER A 40 0.97 -11.12 -7.97
N ARG A 41 2.19 -11.65 -7.89
CA ARG A 41 2.53 -13.09 -7.87
C ARG A 41 1.77 -13.91 -8.95
N ARG A 42 1.49 -13.30 -10.10
CA ARG A 42 0.85 -13.98 -11.24
C ARG A 42 1.90 -14.75 -12.02
N GLN A 43 1.59 -15.99 -12.42
CA GLN A 43 2.52 -16.88 -13.15
C GLN A 43 2.99 -16.36 -14.51
N ASP A 44 2.21 -15.49 -15.17
CA ASP A 44 2.44 -15.06 -16.56
C ASP A 44 2.94 -13.61 -16.67
N ASN A 45 2.75 -12.79 -15.63
CA ASN A 45 3.19 -11.40 -15.61
C ASN A 45 3.33 -10.92 -14.15
N GLU A 46 4.52 -11.09 -13.60
CA GLU A 46 4.89 -10.64 -12.27
C GLU A 46 5.03 -9.12 -12.24
N GLU A 47 4.05 -8.46 -11.61
CA GLU A 47 4.04 -7.02 -11.44
C GLU A 47 4.39 -6.69 -10.01
N GLU A 48 5.46 -5.90 -9.84
CA GLU A 48 5.91 -5.44 -8.53
C GLU A 48 5.90 -3.91 -8.44
N LEU A 49 5.50 -3.41 -7.27
CA LEU A 49 5.64 -2.02 -6.90
C LEU A 49 6.51 -1.95 -5.64
N TRP A 50 7.59 -1.19 -5.73
CA TRP A 50 8.48 -0.89 -4.62
C TRP A 50 8.41 0.60 -4.35
N LEU A 51 7.92 0.97 -3.17
CA LEU A 51 7.78 2.35 -2.76
C LEU A 51 8.57 2.60 -1.48
N LEU A 52 9.59 3.45 -1.59
CA LEU A 52 10.30 3.99 -0.44
C LEU A 52 9.36 4.85 0.41
N HIS A 53 9.39 4.63 1.72
CA HIS A 53 8.72 5.47 2.70
C HIS A 53 9.11 6.96 2.57
N SER A 54 10.38 7.25 2.29
CA SER A 54 10.87 8.61 2.09
C SER A 54 10.32 9.30 0.84
N ASN A 55 9.78 8.54 -0.12
CA ASN A 55 9.16 9.07 -1.34
C ASN A 55 7.67 9.36 -1.16
N ILE A 56 7.08 9.00 -0.02
CA ILE A 56 5.69 9.30 0.29
C ILE A 56 5.58 10.77 0.71
N ASP A 57 4.71 11.50 0.03
CA ASP A 57 4.37 12.88 0.37
C ASP A 57 3.21 12.89 1.37
N SER A 58 2.10 12.26 1.01
CA SER A 58 0.89 12.25 1.83
C SER A 58 0.04 11.01 1.60
N ILE A 59 -0.82 10.71 2.58
CA ILE A 59 -1.64 9.49 2.61
C ILE A 59 -3.05 9.84 3.04
N GLU A 60 -4.02 9.34 2.29
CA GLU A 60 -5.43 9.41 2.64
C GLU A 60 -5.97 8.00 2.86
N LYS A 61 -6.67 7.77 3.98
CA LYS A 61 -7.39 6.52 4.25
C LYS A 61 -8.89 6.77 4.20
N ARG A 62 -9.64 5.92 3.48
CA ARG A 62 -11.10 5.94 3.39
C ARG A 62 -11.65 4.54 3.64
N PHE A 63 -12.88 4.45 4.11
CA PHE A 63 -13.54 3.18 4.39
C PHE A 63 -14.91 3.16 3.74
N VAL A 64 -15.20 2.10 2.98
CA VAL A 64 -16.51 1.86 2.37
C VAL A 64 -16.93 0.44 2.70
N GLY A 65 -17.89 0.31 3.62
CA GLY A 65 -18.29 -0.99 4.14
C GLY A 65 -17.12 -1.70 4.83
N SER A 66 -16.78 -2.90 4.36
CA SER A 66 -15.68 -3.72 4.88
C SER A 66 -14.35 -3.52 4.17
N VAL A 67 -14.28 -2.63 3.17
CA VAL A 67 -13.06 -2.36 2.39
C VAL A 67 -12.45 -1.03 2.80
N GLY A 68 -11.15 -1.04 3.07
CA GLY A 68 -10.38 0.17 3.34
C GLY A 68 -9.56 0.56 2.11
N THR A 69 -9.68 1.80 1.67
CA THR A 69 -8.91 2.36 0.55
C THR A 69 -7.81 3.26 1.08
N ILE A 70 -6.58 3.04 0.64
CA ILE A 70 -5.42 3.88 0.93
C ILE A 70 -4.98 4.56 -0.38
N VAL A 71 -4.99 5.88 -0.40
CA VAL A 71 -4.44 6.68 -1.51
C VAL A 71 -3.12 7.28 -1.06
N ILE A 72 -2.05 6.95 -1.78
CA ILE A 72 -0.68 7.39 -1.51
C ILE A 72 -0.28 8.37 -2.60
N LYS A 73 0.05 9.60 -2.20
CA LYS A 73 0.65 10.61 -3.07
C LYS A 73 2.14 10.60 -2.85
N CYS A 74 2.90 10.50 -3.93
CA CYS A 74 4.36 10.40 -3.90
C CYS A 74 5.00 11.73 -4.31
N LYS A 75 6.22 11.99 -3.84
CA LYS A 75 7.02 13.18 -4.17
C LYS A 75 7.42 13.23 -5.65
N ASP A 76 7.38 12.08 -6.33
CA ASP A 76 7.60 11.94 -7.78
C ASP A 76 6.31 12.07 -8.60
N LEU A 77 5.26 12.68 -8.03
CA LEU A 77 3.96 12.95 -8.65
C LEU A 77 3.11 11.70 -8.97
N ARG A 78 3.52 10.51 -8.53
CA ARG A 78 2.68 9.31 -8.62
C ARG A 78 1.54 9.35 -7.61
N ILE A 79 0.35 8.93 -8.05
CA ILE A 79 -0.79 8.65 -7.19
C ILE A 79 -1.08 7.16 -7.29
N ILE A 80 -1.02 6.48 -6.15
CA ILE A 80 -1.19 5.03 -6.03
C ILE A 80 -2.38 4.79 -5.11
N GLN A 81 -3.32 3.96 -5.52
CA GLN A 81 -4.42 3.54 -4.67
C GLN A 81 -4.34 2.05 -4.39
N LEU A 82 -4.55 1.67 -3.13
CA LEU A 82 -4.59 0.30 -2.65
C LEU A 82 -5.95 0.07 -1.96
N ASP A 83 -6.70 -0.92 -2.41
CA ASP A 83 -7.87 -1.40 -1.66
C ASP A 83 -7.45 -2.61 -0.84
N ILE A 84 -7.67 -2.51 0.47
CA ILE A 84 -7.31 -3.50 1.48
C ILE A 84 -8.60 -4.14 2.00
N PRO A 85 -8.74 -5.48 1.90
CA PRO A 85 -9.88 -6.17 2.49
C PRO A 85 -9.78 -6.10 4.02
N GLY A 86 -10.89 -5.79 4.69
CA GLY A 86 -10.94 -5.72 6.14
C GLY A 86 -10.53 -4.35 6.69
N MET A 87 -11.42 -3.76 7.49
CA MET A 87 -11.22 -2.46 8.11
C MET A 87 -10.02 -2.46 9.07
N GLU A 88 -9.85 -3.53 9.85
CA GLU A 88 -8.76 -3.65 10.83
C GLU A 88 -7.39 -3.74 10.15
N GLU A 89 -7.26 -4.53 9.07
CA GLU A 89 -6.02 -4.60 8.29
C GLU A 89 -5.65 -3.23 7.72
N CYS A 90 -6.60 -2.53 7.09
CA CYS A 90 -6.35 -1.19 6.55
C CYS A 90 -5.93 -0.17 7.63
N LEU A 91 -6.54 -0.23 8.82
CA LEU A 91 -6.16 0.62 9.96
C LEU A 91 -4.75 0.31 10.46
N ASN A 92 -4.40 -0.97 10.53
CA ASN A 92 -3.12 -1.46 11.07
C ASN A 92 -1.93 -1.34 10.10
N ILE A 93 -2.18 -1.09 8.81
CA ILE A 93 -1.13 -0.70 7.86
C ILE A 93 -0.59 0.67 8.27
N ALA A 94 0.53 0.65 8.98
CA ALA A 94 1.31 1.84 9.29
C ALA A 94 2.08 2.24 8.03
N ILE A 95 1.90 3.48 7.59
CA ILE A 95 2.68 4.07 6.50
C ILE A 95 3.14 5.45 6.99
N PRO A 96 4.42 5.83 6.83
CA PRO A 96 4.91 7.07 7.41
C PRO A 96 4.30 8.26 6.69
N HIS A 97 3.75 9.18 7.48
CA HIS A 97 3.37 10.49 6.99
C HIS A 97 4.59 11.41 7.14
N CYS A 98 5.09 11.97 6.04
CA CYS A 98 6.03 13.08 6.13
C CYS A 98 5.22 14.34 6.49
N GLY A 99 5.26 14.72 7.77
CA GLY A 99 4.92 16.06 8.23
C GLY A 99 6.20 16.84 8.50
#